data_AF-A0A7S2MYY4-F1
#
_entry.id   AF-A0A7S2MYY4-F1
#
_cell.length_a   1.000
_cell.length_b   1.000
_cell.length_c   1.000
_cell.angle_alpha   90.00
_cell.angle_beta   90.00
_cell.angle_gamma   90.00
#
_symmetry.space_group_name_H-M   'P 1'
#
loop_
_entity.id
_entity.type
_entity.pdbx_description
1 polymer ?
#
loop_
_entity_poly.entity_id
_entity_poly.type
_entity_poly.pdbx_seq_one_letter_code
_entity_poly.pdbx_strand_id
1 'polypeptide(L)'
;GKHTSTRAHSRATPVCERSTLSLMMSTELSTMVTVFNEPHLPDALRRAQAAVGKDGFVASLPSLLAARVRAPFENELWNNWYTAFTEESIVPNASGDPVLVVVHGGGILTKPERLDLAYSDDEQGRTSDGGGRGAARTTASEAADLIAGKLPDGSTIPVYTYDYLCNRVPEELPRRYAVVLDFATAKRGPSGYTKFDVLKTDPLFVARAGGLKAASDYLAKAHSRHADLQLTGNWHPYNRVDPHKPQTRIVFLSGNLGGVGSDGSQSNPYEGYNADYGIGGDANIVNRGRYVAITVGSSSKGLQMLPFFGAERTASLPNGIAMRAEAVYGPTLPAALRAAQWRCISSLGNQANLLANKTGGIASLPELMRARVAAPFDNEVWNRRLTAFSDQSIVHTADEQHVVVTVHGGGIYSRPERLEQTFLMDLQSMTGQYAGKLSPNEVSDLLAGRLPDGSTIPMYTYEQFRASEASGLPDRYGVIMDFDMAKASPRGNVSLCDLSCGKPLTLLTSAVISPLQKTCANTIP
;
A
#
# COMPACT_ATOMS: atom_id res chain seq x y z
N GLY A 1 53.66 -28.59 -64.20
CA GLY A 1 53.08 -27.35 -64.75
C GLY A 1 51.57 -27.44 -64.68
N LYS A 2 50.94 -26.39 -64.13
CA LYS A 2 49.53 -25.92 -64.26
C LYS A 2 48.34 -26.82 -63.87
N HIS A 3 47.51 -26.23 -62.99
CA HIS A 3 46.04 -26.29 -62.82
C HIS A 3 45.41 -27.54 -62.18
N THR A 4 45.04 -27.47 -60.89
CA THR A 4 43.75 -27.04 -60.26
C THR A 4 42.56 -27.97 -60.49
N SER A 5 42.05 -28.60 -59.42
CA SER A 5 40.62 -28.50 -59.04
C SER A 5 40.33 -29.19 -57.70
N THR A 6 39.57 -28.47 -56.89
CA THR A 6 39.00 -28.70 -55.56
C THR A 6 38.03 -29.88 -55.42
N ARG A 7 38.03 -30.54 -54.25
CA ARG A 7 36.77 -30.96 -53.60
C ARG A 7 36.91 -31.11 -52.08
N ALA A 8 36.09 -30.34 -51.39
CA ALA A 8 35.91 -30.33 -49.94
C ALA A 8 35.08 -31.53 -49.47
N HIS A 9 35.43 -32.12 -48.32
CA HIS A 9 34.53 -32.90 -47.46
C HIS A 9 34.75 -32.44 -46.01
N SER A 10 33.76 -31.73 -45.47
CA SER A 10 33.69 -31.36 -44.05
C SER A 10 33.33 -32.59 -43.23
N ARG A 11 34.13 -32.87 -42.20
CA ARG A 11 33.75 -33.79 -41.11
C ARG A 11 32.96 -33.01 -40.07
N ALA A 12 31.75 -33.47 -39.81
CA ALA A 12 30.94 -33.05 -38.69
C ALA A 12 31.54 -33.59 -37.37
N THR A 13 31.66 -32.72 -36.38
CA THR A 13 31.80 -33.06 -34.95
C THR A 13 30.54 -32.59 -34.23
N PRO A 14 29.90 -33.41 -33.37
CA PRO A 14 28.78 -32.96 -32.57
C PRO A 14 29.31 -32.29 -31.28
N VAL A 15 29.03 -31.00 -31.12
CA VAL A 15 29.10 -30.34 -29.81
C VAL A 15 27.65 -30.16 -29.36
N CYS A 16 27.23 -31.00 -28.42
CA CYS A 16 25.97 -30.84 -27.70
C CYS A 16 26.30 -30.61 -26.22
N GLU A 17 26.82 -29.43 -25.92
CA GLU A 17 26.79 -28.89 -24.55
C GLU A 17 25.48 -28.12 -24.39
N ARG A 18 24.47 -28.78 -23.83
CA ARG A 18 23.36 -28.08 -23.17
C ARG A 18 23.95 -27.41 -21.92
N SER A 19 24.41 -26.17 -22.09
CA SER A 19 24.55 -25.23 -20.99
C SER A 19 23.17 -24.97 -20.41
N THR A 20 22.77 -25.77 -19.42
CA THR A 20 21.73 -25.38 -18.46
C THR A 20 22.24 -24.14 -17.74
N LEU A 21 21.80 -22.98 -18.22
CA LEU A 21 21.75 -21.72 -17.47
C LEU A 21 20.87 -21.97 -16.24
N SER A 22 21.46 -22.57 -15.22
CA SER A 22 20.94 -22.52 -13.86
C SER A 22 21.18 -21.07 -13.42
N LEU A 23 20.20 -20.21 -13.70
CA LEU A 23 20.08 -18.91 -13.07
C LEU A 23 19.79 -19.20 -11.59
N MET A 24 20.85 -19.48 -10.82
CA MET A 24 20.78 -19.45 -9.37
C MET A 24 20.41 -18.02 -8.99
N MET A 25 19.12 -17.76 -8.88
CA MET A 25 18.63 -16.55 -8.24
C MET A 25 19.09 -16.66 -6.79
N SER A 26 20.22 -16.03 -6.47
CA SER A 26 20.58 -15.79 -5.08
C SER A 26 19.38 -15.05 -4.48
N THR A 27 18.73 -15.67 -3.50
CA THR A 27 17.67 -15.02 -2.73
C THR A 27 18.32 -13.92 -1.91
N GLU A 28 18.58 -12.78 -2.54
CA GLU A 28 18.92 -11.56 -1.82
C GLU A 28 17.74 -11.23 -0.92
N LEU A 29 18.00 -11.23 0.38
CA LEU A 29 17.04 -10.75 1.35
C LEU A 29 16.83 -9.27 1.08
N SER A 30 15.66 -8.93 0.56
CA SER A 30 15.28 -7.55 0.31
C SER A 30 14.35 -7.07 1.42
N THR A 31 14.58 -5.86 1.90
CA THR A 31 13.62 -5.18 2.76
C THR A 31 12.46 -4.70 1.89
N MET A 32 11.27 -5.27 2.09
CA MET A 32 10.05 -4.82 1.45
C MET A 32 9.31 -3.85 2.37
N VAL A 33 8.77 -2.79 1.78
CA VAL A 33 8.03 -1.75 2.48
C VAL A 33 6.61 -1.74 1.94
N THR A 34 5.62 -1.73 2.82
CA THR A 34 4.20 -1.66 2.47
C THR A 34 3.52 -0.61 3.32
N VAL A 35 2.76 0.29 2.68
CA VAL A 35 2.01 1.34 3.36
C VAL A 35 0.54 0.93 3.48
N PHE A 36 0.02 0.88 4.70
CA PHE A 36 -1.39 0.61 4.99
C PHE A 36 -2.08 1.91 5.36
N ASN A 37 -2.93 2.42 4.46
CA ASN A 37 -3.69 3.66 4.63
C ASN A 37 -5.18 3.35 4.71
N GLU A 38 -5.74 3.36 5.92
CA GLU A 38 -7.15 3.02 6.16
C GLU A 38 -7.90 4.21 6.77
N PRO A 39 -9.21 4.36 6.46
CA PRO A 39 -10.07 5.34 7.12
C PRO A 39 -10.23 5.09 8.63
N HIS A 40 -9.84 3.91 9.10
CA HIS A 40 -9.93 3.47 10.48
C HIS A 40 -8.53 3.10 11.01
N LEU A 41 -8.03 3.84 12.00
CA LEU A 41 -6.67 3.74 12.55
C LEU A 41 -6.36 2.33 13.11
N PRO A 42 -7.25 1.69 13.89
CA PRO A 42 -7.07 0.31 14.33
C PRO A 42 -6.92 -0.70 13.18
N ASP A 43 -7.70 -0.54 12.10
CA ASP A 43 -7.62 -1.45 10.94
C ASP A 43 -6.30 -1.31 10.19
N ALA A 44 -5.81 -0.07 10.02
CA ALA A 44 -4.49 0.16 9.44
C ALA A 44 -3.39 -0.54 10.26
N LEU A 45 -3.46 -0.43 11.60
CA LEU A 45 -2.48 -1.09 12.47
C LEU A 45 -2.57 -2.61 12.36
N ARG A 46 -3.79 -3.17 12.44
CA ARG A 46 -4.04 -4.62 12.36
C ARG A 46 -3.46 -5.20 11.07
N ARG A 47 -3.67 -4.51 9.94
CA ARG A 47 -3.11 -4.91 8.64
C ARG A 47 -1.59 -4.79 8.59
N ALA A 48 -1.02 -3.70 9.12
CA ALA A 48 0.42 -3.54 9.18
C ALA A 48 1.09 -4.63 10.02
N GLN A 49 0.52 -4.96 11.19
CA GLN A 49 1.02 -6.03 12.05
C GLN A 49 0.88 -7.41 11.43
N ALA A 50 -0.24 -7.69 10.76
CA ALA A 50 -0.42 -8.96 10.04
C ALA A 50 0.60 -9.12 8.89
N ALA A 51 1.01 -8.01 8.26
CA ALA A 51 1.92 -8.03 7.12
C ALA A 51 3.39 -8.26 7.49
N VAL A 52 3.86 -7.74 8.63
CA VAL A 52 5.29 -7.75 8.98
C VAL A 52 5.86 -9.14 9.28
N GLY A 53 5.02 -10.09 9.69
CA GLY A 53 5.46 -11.44 10.04
C GLY A 53 6.44 -11.47 11.23
N LYS A 54 7.27 -12.51 11.32
CA LYS A 54 8.17 -12.73 12.46
C LYS A 54 9.41 -11.81 12.47
N ASP A 55 9.94 -11.51 11.29
CA ASP A 55 11.24 -10.82 11.15
C ASP A 55 11.11 -9.34 10.76
N GLY A 56 9.90 -8.93 10.35
CA GLY A 56 9.55 -7.55 10.04
C GLY A 56 9.18 -6.72 11.26
N PHE A 57 8.83 -5.45 11.02
CA PHE A 57 8.36 -4.53 12.04
C PHE A 57 7.51 -3.39 11.44
N VAL A 58 6.63 -2.81 12.25
CA VAL A 58 5.92 -1.58 11.88
C VAL A 58 6.82 -0.38 12.24
N ALA A 59 6.99 0.54 11.31
CA ALA A 59 7.96 1.63 11.43
C ALA A 59 7.62 2.56 12.61
N SER A 60 8.55 2.70 13.54
CA SER A 60 8.54 3.73 14.58
C SER A 60 8.91 5.09 14.00
N LEU A 61 8.70 6.17 14.77
CA LEU A 61 9.05 7.52 14.33
C LEU A 61 10.55 7.66 13.97
N PRO A 62 11.51 7.20 14.80
CA PRO A 62 12.94 7.20 14.43
C PRO A 62 13.21 6.49 13.09
N SER A 63 12.53 5.35 12.84
CA SER A 63 12.68 4.60 11.58
C SER A 63 12.17 5.40 10.39
N LEU A 64 11.02 6.08 10.53
CA LEU A 64 10.44 6.92 9.48
C LEU A 64 11.32 8.15 9.19
N LEU A 65 11.87 8.80 10.23
CA LEU A 65 12.79 9.93 10.06
C LEU A 65 14.08 9.50 9.35
N ALA A 66 14.68 8.39 9.77
CA ALA A 66 15.87 7.85 9.12
C ALA A 66 15.63 7.49 7.65
N ALA A 67 14.45 6.92 7.33
CA ALA A 67 14.06 6.64 5.96
C ALA A 67 13.90 7.93 5.14
N ARG A 68 13.26 8.97 5.68
CA ARG A 68 13.14 10.28 5.03
C ARG A 68 14.50 10.92 4.75
N VAL A 69 15.43 10.88 5.70
CA VAL A 69 16.78 11.44 5.51
C VAL A 69 17.46 10.86 4.26
N ARG A 70 17.28 9.56 4.02
CA ARG A 70 17.88 8.83 2.88
C ARG A 70 17.08 8.94 1.58
N ALA A 71 15.79 9.25 1.65
CA ALA A 71 14.91 9.32 0.50
C ALA A 71 15.08 10.65 -0.28
N PRO A 72 14.94 10.63 -1.62
CA PRO A 72 14.76 11.85 -2.40
C PRO A 72 13.40 12.50 -2.07
N PHE A 73 13.26 13.81 -2.28
CA PHE A 73 12.05 14.56 -1.88
C PHE A 73 10.80 14.17 -2.68
N GLU A 74 10.97 13.59 -3.86
CA GLU A 74 9.92 13.06 -4.72
C GLU A 74 9.34 11.75 -4.17
N ASN A 75 10.04 11.08 -3.24
CA ASN A 75 9.58 9.84 -2.63
C ASN A 75 8.30 10.05 -1.81
N GLU A 76 7.39 9.08 -1.83
CA GLU A 76 6.14 9.14 -1.09
C GLU A 76 6.33 9.43 0.40
N LEU A 77 7.45 9.00 1.01
CA LEU A 77 7.77 9.23 2.41
C LEU A 77 7.79 10.72 2.76
N TRP A 78 8.27 11.58 1.85
CA TRP A 78 8.28 13.03 2.03
C TRP A 78 6.94 13.69 1.70
N ASN A 79 6.16 13.01 0.85
CA ASN A 79 4.95 13.57 0.27
C ASN A 79 3.66 13.05 0.88
N ASN A 80 3.72 12.47 2.08
CA ASN A 80 2.58 11.89 2.77
C ASN A 80 2.78 11.97 4.28
N TRP A 81 1.68 12.07 5.02
CA TRP A 81 1.69 11.90 6.47
C TRP A 81 1.65 10.42 6.84
N TYR A 82 2.19 10.07 8.01
CA TYR A 82 2.23 8.71 8.53
C TYR A 82 1.86 8.68 10.01
N THR A 83 1.21 7.60 10.40
CA THR A 83 1.06 7.20 11.79
C THR A 83 2.29 6.40 12.18
N ALA A 84 3.04 6.87 13.18
CA ALA A 84 4.22 6.15 13.64
C ALA A 84 3.81 5.03 14.61
N PHE A 85 4.56 3.93 14.60
CA PHE A 85 4.52 2.95 15.68
C PHE A 85 5.33 3.47 16.89
N THR A 86 4.94 4.65 17.35
CA THR A 86 5.51 5.41 18.45
C THR A 86 4.38 6.08 19.23
N GLU A 87 4.46 6.01 20.54
CA GLU A 87 3.47 6.58 21.44
C GLU A 87 4.12 7.43 22.53
N GLU A 88 3.32 8.31 23.10
CA GLU A 88 3.67 9.25 24.16
C GLU A 88 2.73 9.04 25.34
N SER A 89 3.27 8.61 26.48
CA SER A 89 2.52 8.36 27.71
C SER A 89 2.91 9.35 28.80
N ILE A 90 1.96 10.13 29.30
CA ILE A 90 2.14 10.93 30.52
C ILE A 90 1.71 10.04 31.68
N VAL A 91 2.65 9.72 32.58
CA VAL A 91 2.44 8.75 33.66
C VAL A 91 3.21 9.20 34.92
N PRO A 92 2.77 8.82 36.14
CA PRO A 92 3.52 9.09 37.35
C PRO A 92 4.73 8.16 37.46
N ASN A 93 5.88 8.70 37.88
CA ASN A 93 7.03 7.91 38.27
C ASN A 93 6.85 7.28 39.67
N ALA A 94 7.88 6.58 40.17
CA ALA A 94 7.84 5.94 41.49
C ALA A 94 7.63 6.93 42.66
N SER A 95 8.00 8.20 42.47
CA SER A 95 7.80 9.29 43.45
C SER A 95 6.44 9.98 43.31
N GLY A 96 5.65 9.62 42.29
CA GLY A 96 4.36 10.26 41.97
C GLY A 96 4.47 11.48 41.05
N ASP A 97 5.69 11.89 40.68
CA ASP A 97 5.88 13.02 39.78
C ASP A 97 5.55 12.63 38.33
N PRO A 98 4.87 13.49 37.56
CA PRO A 98 4.54 13.19 36.17
C PRO A 98 5.80 13.17 35.31
N VAL A 99 5.95 12.10 34.54
CA VAL A 99 6.96 11.95 33.50
C VAL A 99 6.28 11.69 32.16
N LEU A 100 6.97 12.03 31.08
CA LEU A 100 6.61 11.61 29.74
C LEU A 100 7.48 10.41 29.36
N VAL A 101 6.86 9.37 28.84
CA VAL A 101 7.51 8.18 28.31
C VAL A 101 7.22 8.10 26.81
N VAL A 102 8.26 8.23 26.00
CA VAL A 102 8.18 8.09 24.54
C VAL A 102 8.60 6.67 24.18
N VAL A 103 7.70 5.88 23.60
CA VAL A 103 7.93 4.46 23.32
C VAL A 103 8.01 4.26 21.83
N HIS A 104 9.14 3.75 21.33
CA HIS A 104 9.36 3.43 19.93
C HIS A 104 9.21 1.93 19.68
N GLY A 105 8.62 1.55 18.55
CA GLY A 105 8.42 0.15 18.22
C GLY A 105 7.28 -0.49 19.03
N GLY A 106 6.38 0.36 19.56
CA GLY A 106 5.13 -0.02 20.18
C GLY A 106 5.15 -0.16 21.71
N GLY A 107 4.18 0.48 22.39
CA GLY A 107 3.87 0.33 23.83
C GLY A 107 2.43 -0.14 24.16
N ILE A 108 1.68 0.64 24.94
CA ILE A 108 0.30 0.41 25.40
C ILE A 108 -0.70 0.33 24.23
N LEU A 109 -0.57 1.22 23.25
CA LEU A 109 -1.47 1.35 22.11
C LEU A 109 -1.07 0.45 20.92
N THR A 110 -0.29 -0.59 21.18
CA THR A 110 0.14 -1.55 20.15
C THR A 110 -0.90 -2.57 19.78
N LYS A 111 -1.98 -2.68 20.55
CA LYS A 111 -3.10 -3.57 20.22
C LYS A 111 -4.16 -2.77 19.47
N PRO A 112 -4.56 -3.18 18.26
CA PRO A 112 -5.67 -2.54 17.55
C PRO A 112 -6.91 -2.38 18.43
N GLU A 113 -7.22 -3.36 19.27
CA GLU A 113 -8.36 -3.35 20.19
C GLU A 113 -8.24 -2.23 21.24
N ARG A 114 -7.02 -1.87 21.63
CA ARG A 114 -6.79 -0.77 22.57
C ARG A 114 -6.99 0.58 21.89
N LEU A 115 -6.63 0.69 20.61
CA LEU A 115 -6.94 1.86 19.78
C LEU A 115 -8.45 1.96 19.53
N ASP A 116 -9.15 0.86 19.25
CA ASP A 116 -10.61 0.83 19.11
C ASP A 116 -11.28 1.47 20.33
N LEU A 117 -10.87 1.09 21.54
CA LEU A 117 -11.39 1.67 22.79
C LEU A 117 -11.02 3.14 22.99
N ALA A 118 -9.81 3.55 22.61
CA ALA A 118 -9.37 4.94 22.76
C ALA A 118 -10.07 5.90 21.78
N TYR A 119 -10.41 5.39 20.59
CA TYR A 119 -11.00 6.17 19.51
C TYR A 119 -12.49 5.90 19.32
N SER A 120 -13.13 5.04 20.12
CA SER A 120 -14.57 4.80 20.10
C SER A 120 -15.41 6.05 20.40
N ASP A 121 -16.60 6.10 19.81
CA ASP A 121 -17.54 7.22 19.97
C ASP A 121 -18.23 7.26 21.34
N ASP A 122 -18.21 6.16 22.08
CA ASP A 122 -18.80 6.06 23.43
C ASP A 122 -17.89 6.62 24.55
N GLU A 123 -16.72 7.14 24.18
CA GLU A 123 -15.73 7.80 25.04
C GLU A 123 -15.17 6.95 26.19
N GLN A 124 -15.49 5.65 26.26
CA GLN A 124 -15.14 4.79 27.40
C GLN A 124 -13.62 4.65 27.62
N GLY A 125 -12.82 4.74 26.55
CA GLY A 125 -11.36 4.69 26.63
C GLY A 125 -10.65 6.05 26.72
N ARG A 126 -11.38 7.17 26.83
CA ARG A 126 -10.81 8.53 26.76
C ARG A 126 -10.66 9.17 28.14
N THR A 127 -9.76 10.14 28.25
CA THR A 127 -9.68 11.00 29.44
C THR A 127 -10.70 12.13 29.37
N SER A 128 -11.32 12.46 30.51
CA SER A 128 -12.33 13.51 30.62
C SER A 128 -11.76 14.93 30.77
N ASP A 129 -10.44 15.08 30.74
CA ASP A 129 -9.71 16.31 31.09
C ASP A 129 -9.57 17.32 29.93
N GLY A 130 -10.34 17.16 28.85
CA GLY A 130 -10.26 18.06 27.70
C GLY A 130 -9.01 17.88 26.85
N GLY A 131 -8.21 16.82 27.09
CA GLY A 131 -7.02 16.46 26.31
C GLY A 131 -7.26 16.06 24.85
N GLY A 132 -8.49 16.25 24.35
CA GLY A 132 -8.92 16.06 22.97
C GLY A 132 -9.22 14.61 22.60
N ARG A 133 -10.04 14.45 21.55
CA ARG A 133 -10.15 13.19 20.78
C ARG A 133 -8.74 12.67 20.48
N GLY A 134 -8.40 11.45 20.93
CA GLY A 134 -7.12 10.79 20.63
C GLY A 134 -6.15 10.59 21.80
N ALA A 135 -6.55 10.89 23.04
CA ALA A 135 -5.82 10.49 24.24
C ALA A 135 -6.48 9.27 24.92
N ALA A 136 -5.77 8.15 24.94
CA ALA A 136 -6.21 6.95 25.63
C ALA A 136 -5.96 7.09 27.13
N ARG A 137 -6.95 6.81 27.97
CA ARG A 137 -6.77 6.71 29.42
C ARG A 137 -5.79 5.58 29.73
N THR A 138 -4.78 5.83 30.55
CA THR A 138 -3.82 4.81 31.00
C THR A 138 -4.13 4.39 32.44
N THR A 139 -4.09 3.10 32.74
CA THR A 139 -4.27 2.59 34.10
C THR A 139 -3.00 2.73 34.93
N ALA A 140 -3.12 2.66 36.26
CA ALA A 140 -1.96 2.70 37.14
C ALA A 140 -0.99 1.52 36.91
N SER A 141 -1.51 0.33 36.57
CA SER A 141 -0.69 -0.83 36.23
C SER A 141 0.01 -0.67 34.89
N GLU A 142 -0.70 -0.19 33.85
CA GLU A 142 -0.10 0.12 32.54
C GLU A 142 1.03 1.15 32.70
N ALA A 143 0.83 2.19 33.52
CA ALA A 143 1.85 3.20 33.82
C ALA A 143 3.09 2.60 34.49
N ALA A 144 2.90 1.82 35.55
CA ALA A 144 4.00 1.21 36.29
C ALA A 144 4.78 0.20 35.43
N ASP A 145 4.08 -0.62 34.66
CA ASP A 145 4.67 -1.59 33.74
C ASP A 145 5.48 -0.88 32.64
N LEU A 146 4.94 0.20 32.06
CA LEU A 146 5.62 0.93 30.99
C LEU A 146 6.95 1.55 31.46
N ILE A 147 6.98 2.15 32.65
CA ILE A 147 8.21 2.69 33.25
C ILE A 147 9.23 1.59 33.52
N ALA A 148 8.77 0.39 33.89
CA ALA A 148 9.61 -0.78 34.05
C ALA A 148 9.99 -1.46 32.72
N GLY A 149 9.57 -0.92 31.58
CA GLY A 149 9.85 -1.46 30.25
C GLY A 149 9.05 -2.71 29.92
N LYS A 150 7.95 -3.00 30.63
CA LYS A 150 7.07 -4.14 30.38
C LYS A 150 5.90 -3.72 29.49
N LEU A 151 5.62 -4.50 28.46
CA LEU A 151 4.61 -4.17 27.46
C LEU A 151 3.39 -5.12 27.54
N PRO A 152 2.21 -4.70 27.03
CA PRO A 152 0.99 -5.52 27.10
C PRO A 152 1.03 -6.82 26.30
N ASP A 153 2.02 -7.00 25.42
CA ASP A 153 2.28 -8.23 24.69
C ASP A 153 3.15 -9.23 25.48
N GLY A 154 3.52 -8.88 26.72
CA GLY A 154 4.39 -9.67 27.60
C GLY A 154 5.89 -9.50 27.31
N SER A 155 6.27 -8.72 26.29
CA SER A 155 7.67 -8.43 26.00
C SER A 155 8.23 -7.35 26.92
N THR A 156 9.56 -7.23 26.94
CA THR A 156 10.26 -6.16 27.64
C THR A 156 11.11 -5.35 26.67
N ILE A 157 11.27 -4.07 26.97
CA ILE A 157 12.06 -3.11 26.19
C ILE A 157 13.02 -2.37 27.11
N PRO A 158 14.19 -1.95 26.61
CA PRO A 158 15.06 -1.07 27.37
C PRO A 158 14.41 0.31 27.53
N VAL A 159 14.58 0.89 28.72
CA VAL A 159 14.08 2.21 29.09
C VAL A 159 15.28 3.10 29.39
N TYR A 160 15.44 4.16 28.59
CA TYR A 160 16.53 5.12 28.73
C TYR A 160 16.02 6.42 29.31
N THR A 161 16.82 7.10 30.13
CA THR A 161 16.54 8.50 30.46
C THR A 161 16.92 9.40 29.29
N TYR A 162 16.30 10.57 29.18
CA TYR A 162 16.69 11.58 28.19
C TYR A 162 18.20 11.92 28.26
N ASP A 163 18.74 12.09 29.46
CA ASP A 163 20.16 12.39 29.64
C ASP A 163 21.07 11.26 29.15
N TYR A 164 20.66 9.99 29.33
CA TYR A 164 21.38 8.86 28.78
C TYR A 164 21.36 8.89 27.25
N LEU A 165 20.18 9.14 26.67
CA LEU A 165 20.00 9.26 25.22
C LEU A 165 20.84 10.41 24.64
N CYS A 166 21.08 11.51 25.35
CA CYS A 166 21.89 12.61 24.83
C CYS A 166 23.40 12.38 24.96
N ASN A 167 23.86 11.70 26.01
CA ASN A 167 25.29 11.64 26.37
C ASN A 167 25.99 10.33 26.03
N ARG A 168 25.24 9.23 25.86
CA ARG A 168 25.82 7.88 25.76
C ARG A 168 25.20 7.04 24.66
N VAL A 169 24.57 7.67 23.66
CA VAL A 169 23.85 7.01 22.55
C VAL A 169 24.58 5.71 22.17
N PRO A 170 23.99 4.53 22.41
CA PRO A 170 24.53 3.30 21.84
C PRO A 170 24.65 3.50 20.33
N GLU A 171 25.75 3.07 19.71
CA GLU A 171 25.97 3.26 18.25
C GLU A 171 24.74 2.85 17.44
N GLU A 172 23.99 1.85 17.93
CA GLU A 172 22.68 1.46 17.44
C GLU A 172 21.68 1.26 18.59
N LEU A 173 20.57 2.01 18.57
CA LEU A 173 19.43 1.75 19.44
C LEU A 173 18.65 0.53 18.91
N PRO A 174 18.09 -0.32 19.79
CA PRO A 174 17.25 -1.42 19.34
C PRO A 174 15.98 -0.90 18.66
N ARG A 175 15.29 -1.76 17.89
CA ARG A 175 14.04 -1.37 17.19
C ARG A 175 12.93 -0.94 18.15
N ARG A 176 12.92 -1.49 19.37
CA ARG A 176 11.95 -1.21 20.42
C ARG A 176 12.67 -0.72 21.67
N TYR A 177 12.30 0.46 22.16
CA TYR A 177 12.84 1.07 23.38
C TYR A 177 11.95 2.23 23.83
N ALA A 178 12.13 2.66 25.08
CA ALA A 178 11.47 3.83 25.62
C ALA A 178 12.47 4.90 26.07
N VAL A 179 12.04 6.14 26.05
CA VAL A 179 12.76 7.31 26.56
C VAL A 179 11.90 7.99 27.62
N VAL A 180 12.43 8.15 28.83
CA VAL A 180 11.77 8.83 29.94
C VAL A 180 12.35 10.24 30.08
N LEU A 181 11.46 11.22 30.12
CA LEU A 181 11.78 12.61 30.38
C LEU A 181 10.83 13.21 31.42
N ASP A 182 11.34 14.16 32.20
CA ASP A 182 10.52 14.96 33.10
C ASP A 182 9.41 15.69 32.32
N PHE A 183 8.16 15.61 32.79
CA PHE A 183 7.04 16.19 32.07
C PHE A 183 7.13 17.73 32.02
N ALA A 184 7.64 18.38 33.07
CA ALA A 184 7.81 19.83 33.06
C ALA A 184 8.81 20.27 31.98
N THR A 185 9.85 19.48 31.75
CA THR A 185 10.82 19.66 30.66
C THR A 185 10.17 19.51 29.30
N ALA A 186 9.38 18.45 29.09
CA ALA A 186 8.61 18.26 27.84
C ALA A 186 7.64 19.42 27.58
N LYS A 187 6.96 19.90 28.63
CA LYS A 187 5.94 20.95 28.56
C LYS A 187 6.52 22.33 28.22
N ARG A 188 7.76 22.62 28.64
CA ARG A 188 8.46 23.88 28.30
C ARG A 188 8.83 23.98 26.83
N GLY A 189 8.88 22.86 26.11
CA GLY A 189 9.14 22.83 24.67
C GLY A 189 8.08 23.61 23.89
N PRO A 190 8.43 24.20 22.73
CA PRO A 190 7.47 24.91 21.90
C PRO A 190 6.48 23.95 21.24
N SER A 191 5.19 24.31 21.26
CA SER A 191 4.11 23.62 20.53
C SER A 191 3.61 24.48 19.38
N GLY A 192 3.55 23.92 18.18
CA GLY A 192 3.17 24.59 16.94
C GLY A 192 4.36 24.80 15.99
N TYR A 193 4.31 25.86 15.20
CA TYR A 193 5.37 26.22 14.26
C TYR A 193 6.62 26.71 14.98
N THR A 194 7.73 26.01 14.78
CA THR A 194 8.98 26.26 15.50
C THR A 194 10.16 26.29 14.53
N LYS A 195 11.16 27.14 14.83
CA LYS A 195 12.40 27.22 14.06
C LYS A 195 13.19 25.90 14.14
N PHE A 196 13.78 25.49 13.02
CA PHE A 196 14.59 24.26 12.95
C PHE A 196 15.70 24.22 14.00
N ASP A 197 16.42 25.32 14.20
CA ASP A 197 17.55 25.36 15.16
C ASP A 197 17.11 25.18 16.62
N VAL A 198 15.89 25.60 16.97
CA VAL A 198 15.34 25.36 18.31
C VAL A 198 15.02 23.88 18.50
N LEU A 199 14.45 23.22 17.48
CA LEU A 199 14.04 21.82 17.55
C LEU A 199 15.22 20.84 17.55
N LYS A 200 16.39 21.22 17.03
CA LYS A 200 17.59 20.36 17.04
C LYS A 200 17.98 19.93 18.45
N THR A 201 17.70 20.76 19.45
CA THR A 201 18.04 20.53 20.86
C THR A 201 16.82 20.49 21.77
N ASP A 202 15.60 20.54 21.21
CA ASP A 202 14.37 20.44 22.00
C ASP A 202 14.24 19.03 22.61
N PRO A 203 14.11 18.89 23.94
CA PRO A 203 14.11 17.57 24.57
C PRO A 203 13.02 16.62 24.07
N LEU A 204 11.82 17.14 23.80
CA LEU A 204 10.71 16.35 23.28
C LEU A 204 11.00 15.90 21.85
N PHE A 205 11.45 16.80 20.97
CA PHE A 205 11.79 16.48 19.59
C PHE A 205 12.93 15.46 19.51
N VAL A 206 13.97 15.63 20.33
CA VAL A 206 15.10 14.70 20.41
C VAL A 206 14.65 13.32 20.88
N ALA A 207 13.79 13.24 21.91
CA ALA A 207 13.22 11.98 22.35
C ALA A 207 12.39 11.32 21.24
N ARG A 208 11.50 12.07 20.57
CA ARG A 208 10.70 11.62 19.42
C ARG A 208 11.54 11.09 18.27
N ALA A 209 12.65 11.77 17.97
CA ALA A 209 13.54 11.40 16.86
C ALA A 209 14.44 10.20 17.17
N GLY A 210 14.54 9.80 18.43
CA GLY A 210 15.45 8.74 18.86
C GLY A 210 16.89 9.20 19.04
N GLY A 211 17.12 10.47 19.34
CA GLY A 211 18.43 11.01 19.71
C GLY A 211 18.82 12.28 18.94
N LEU A 212 19.85 12.96 19.46
CA LEU A 212 20.27 14.28 19.00
C LEU A 212 20.71 14.29 17.54
N LYS A 213 21.48 13.27 17.13
CA LYS A 213 21.96 13.11 15.76
C LYS A 213 20.80 12.89 14.79
N ALA A 214 19.87 12.00 15.11
CA ALA A 214 18.71 11.70 14.28
C ALA A 214 17.82 12.94 14.09
N ALA A 215 17.58 13.70 15.17
CA ALA A 215 16.86 14.97 15.11
C ALA A 215 17.57 15.97 14.18
N SER A 216 18.88 16.15 14.35
CA SER A 216 19.68 17.09 13.57
C SER A 216 19.73 16.72 12.08
N ASP A 217 19.98 15.45 11.75
CA ASP A 217 20.02 14.95 10.37
C ASP A 217 18.67 15.14 9.66
N TYR A 218 17.57 14.82 10.35
CA TYR A 218 16.22 15.01 9.83
C TYR A 218 15.92 16.49 9.57
N LEU A 219 16.15 17.36 10.56
CA LEU A 219 15.89 18.79 10.44
C LEU A 219 16.76 19.44 9.36
N ALA A 220 18.03 19.04 9.23
CA ALA A 220 18.91 19.49 8.17
C ALA A 220 18.39 19.07 6.78
N LYS A 221 17.96 17.82 6.62
CA LYS A 221 17.38 17.34 5.37
C LYS A 221 16.07 18.07 5.06
N ALA A 222 15.16 18.20 6.02
CA ALA A 222 13.88 18.89 5.83
C ALA A 222 14.09 20.37 5.44
N HIS A 223 14.99 21.08 6.11
CA HIS A 223 15.34 22.46 5.77
C HIS A 223 15.95 22.59 4.36
N SER A 224 16.73 21.59 3.92
CA SER A 224 17.34 21.61 2.57
C SER A 224 16.32 21.49 1.42
N ARG A 225 15.07 21.12 1.70
CA ARG A 225 14.02 21.02 0.67
C ARG A 225 13.68 22.38 0.08
N HIS A 226 13.65 23.41 0.91
CA HIS A 226 13.25 24.78 0.54
C HIS A 226 14.10 25.77 1.33
N ALA A 227 14.94 26.55 0.63
CA ALA A 227 15.91 27.45 1.26
C ALA A 227 15.26 28.58 2.09
N ASP A 228 13.98 28.87 1.86
CA ASP A 228 13.17 29.86 2.56
C ASP A 228 12.38 29.30 3.75
N LEU A 229 12.36 27.97 3.94
CA LEU A 229 11.60 27.32 4.99
C LEU A 229 12.26 27.53 6.38
N GLN A 230 11.74 28.48 7.15
CA GLN A 230 12.29 28.83 8.47
C GLN A 230 11.68 28.03 9.63
N LEU A 231 10.50 27.43 9.43
CA LEU A 231 9.70 26.80 10.48
C LEU A 231 9.30 25.37 10.09
N THR A 232 9.06 24.54 11.10
CA THR A 232 8.41 23.23 10.96
C THR A 232 7.49 22.98 12.15
N GLY A 233 6.50 22.09 11.99
CA GLY A 233 5.55 21.77 13.04
C GLY A 233 6.15 20.90 14.15
N ASN A 234 5.90 21.25 15.40
CA ASN A 234 6.13 20.39 16.56
C ASN A 234 4.90 20.47 17.47
N TRP A 235 3.98 19.52 17.37
CA TRP A 235 2.69 19.62 18.05
C TRP A 235 2.60 18.71 19.28
N HIS A 236 2.15 19.28 20.40
CA HIS A 236 1.83 18.53 21.61
C HIS A 236 0.79 19.28 22.47
N PRO A 237 -0.05 18.57 23.25
CA PRO A 237 -1.13 19.18 24.03
C PRO A 237 -0.72 19.56 25.46
N TYR A 238 0.57 19.53 25.81
CA TYR A 238 1.00 19.51 27.23
C TYR A 238 0.65 20.77 28.05
N ASN A 239 0.28 21.87 27.38
CA ASN A 239 -0.21 23.08 28.04
C ASN A 239 -1.68 23.03 28.46
N ARG A 240 -2.45 22.04 27.98
CA ARG A 240 -3.90 21.94 28.20
C ARG A 240 -4.36 20.61 28.80
N VAL A 241 -3.43 19.75 29.23
CA VAL A 241 -3.73 18.43 29.80
C VAL A 241 -3.39 18.41 31.28
N ASP A 242 -4.10 17.57 32.05
CA ASP A 242 -3.77 17.29 33.45
C ASP A 242 -2.70 16.19 33.51
N PRO A 243 -1.46 16.50 33.92
CA PRO A 243 -0.39 15.51 33.96
C PRO A 243 -0.57 14.44 35.04
N HIS A 244 -1.48 14.65 35.99
CA HIS A 244 -1.80 13.65 37.02
C HIS A 244 -2.89 12.67 36.58
N LYS A 245 -3.42 12.83 35.37
CA LYS A 245 -4.31 11.85 34.72
C LYS A 245 -3.50 11.07 33.68
N PRO A 246 -3.09 9.83 33.99
CA PRO A 246 -2.26 9.05 33.08
C PRO A 246 -2.94 8.85 31.74
N GLN A 247 -2.22 9.11 30.66
CA GLN A 247 -2.77 9.09 29.31
C GLN A 247 -1.72 8.83 28.25
N THR A 248 -2.10 8.14 27.18
CA THR A 248 -1.22 7.75 26.07
C THR A 248 -1.78 8.22 24.73
N ARG A 249 -0.90 8.65 23.83
CA ARG A 249 -1.23 9.13 22.48
C ARG A 249 -0.32 8.50 21.43
N ILE A 250 -0.85 8.27 20.24
CA ILE A 250 -0.05 7.90 19.06
C ILE A 250 0.57 9.15 18.44
N VAL A 251 1.82 9.02 17.97
CA VAL A 251 2.55 10.10 17.31
C VAL A 251 2.40 10.01 15.80
N PHE A 252 2.26 11.16 15.15
CA PHE A 252 2.17 11.30 13.70
C PHE A 252 3.36 12.07 13.15
N LEU A 253 3.69 11.74 11.91
CA LEU A 253 4.70 12.41 11.10
C LEU A 253 4.01 13.03 9.88
N SER A 254 3.95 14.36 9.78
CA SER A 254 3.26 15.07 8.69
C SER A 254 3.99 14.94 7.35
N GLY A 255 3.29 15.14 6.23
CA GLY A 255 3.83 15.24 4.87
C GLY A 255 3.10 16.32 4.07
N ASN A 256 3.66 16.75 2.93
CA ASN A 256 3.15 17.90 2.15
C ASN A 256 1.97 17.62 1.22
N LEU A 257 1.61 16.34 1.02
CA LEU A 257 0.43 15.98 0.23
C LEU A 257 -0.42 14.99 1.04
N GLY A 258 -1.70 15.31 1.18
CA GLY A 258 -2.70 14.39 1.72
C GLY A 258 -3.06 14.56 3.19
N GLY A 259 -2.57 15.60 3.86
CA GLY A 259 -3.13 16.10 5.13
C GLY A 259 -4.29 17.07 4.91
N VAL A 260 -5.18 17.21 5.89
CA VAL A 260 -6.20 18.29 5.87
C VAL A 260 -5.45 19.63 5.88
N GLY A 261 -5.68 20.50 4.88
CA GLY A 261 -5.00 21.81 4.74
C GLY A 261 -3.71 21.81 3.89
N SER A 262 -3.35 20.68 3.26
CA SER A 262 -2.14 20.57 2.42
C SER A 262 -2.35 20.85 0.93
N ASP A 263 -3.52 21.32 0.53
CA ASP A 263 -3.89 21.54 -0.89
C ASP A 263 -3.30 22.82 -1.51
N GLY A 264 -2.39 23.48 -0.80
CA GLY A 264 -1.67 24.65 -1.30
C GLY A 264 -2.56 25.88 -1.50
N SER A 265 -3.81 25.87 -1.03
CA SER A 265 -4.59 27.09 -0.97
C SER A 265 -3.96 28.00 0.10
N GLN A 266 -3.22 29.01 -0.35
CA GLN A 266 -2.58 30.04 0.48
C GLN A 266 -3.56 30.85 1.36
N SER A 267 -4.83 30.44 1.43
CA SER A 267 -5.90 31.17 2.12
C SER A 267 -5.78 31.10 3.64
N ASN A 268 -5.02 30.14 4.18
CA ASN A 268 -4.68 30.08 5.59
C ASN A 268 -3.16 30.19 5.76
N PRO A 269 -2.62 31.29 6.34
CA PRO A 269 -1.18 31.43 6.58
C PRO A 269 -0.60 30.36 7.54
N TYR A 270 -1.48 29.54 8.14
CA TYR A 270 -1.16 28.42 9.00
C TYR A 270 -1.39 27.04 8.35
N GLU A 271 -1.81 26.95 7.09
CA GLU A 271 -1.98 25.69 6.35
C GLU A 271 -1.31 25.82 4.98
N GLY A 272 -0.32 24.96 4.72
CA GLY A 272 0.54 25.03 3.55
C GLY A 272 1.97 24.58 3.86
N TYR A 273 2.84 24.60 2.84
CA TYR A 273 4.24 24.11 2.79
C TYR A 273 5.08 24.16 4.09
N ASN A 274 4.80 25.11 4.98
CA ASN A 274 5.49 25.32 6.25
C ASN A 274 5.06 24.33 7.38
N ALA A 275 3.94 23.61 7.23
CA ALA A 275 3.38 22.62 8.18
C ALA A 275 3.83 21.19 7.93
N ASP A 276 4.42 20.96 6.78
CA ASP A 276 4.29 19.70 6.08
C ASP A 276 5.28 18.63 6.54
N TYR A 277 6.26 18.96 7.38
CA TYR A 277 7.27 18.01 7.86
C TYR A 277 7.30 17.89 9.38
N GLY A 278 6.23 18.36 10.03
CA GLY A 278 6.13 18.39 11.47
C GLY A 278 5.94 17.02 12.12
N ILE A 279 6.22 16.96 13.41
CA ILE A 279 5.96 15.79 14.27
C ILE A 279 4.90 16.21 15.29
N GLY A 280 3.92 15.34 15.56
CA GLY A 280 2.85 15.70 16.48
C GLY A 280 2.25 14.53 17.23
N GLY A 281 2.14 14.65 18.55
CA GLY A 281 1.28 13.82 19.41
C GLY A 281 -0.12 14.40 19.59
N ASP A 282 -0.38 15.60 19.05
CA ASP A 282 -1.67 16.31 19.10
C ASP A 282 -2.42 16.25 17.75
N ALA A 283 -1.80 15.65 16.74
CA ALA A 283 -2.32 15.60 15.37
C ALA A 283 -3.50 14.64 15.29
N ASN A 284 -4.71 15.19 15.41
CA ASN A 284 -5.94 14.47 15.34
C ASN A 284 -6.34 14.22 13.88
N ILE A 285 -5.64 13.32 13.20
CA ILE A 285 -6.06 12.87 11.87
C ILE A 285 -7.23 11.89 12.06
N VAL A 286 -8.39 12.44 12.45
CA VAL A 286 -9.75 11.87 12.46
C VAL A 286 -9.83 10.34 12.33
N ASN A 287 -9.34 9.61 13.34
CA ASN A 287 -9.36 8.14 13.40
C ASN A 287 -8.82 7.44 12.13
N ARG A 288 -7.94 8.07 11.35
CA ARG A 288 -7.35 7.54 10.13
C ARG A 288 -5.92 7.09 10.39
N GLY A 289 -5.55 5.92 9.88
CA GLY A 289 -4.20 5.37 10.07
C GLY A 289 -3.44 5.25 8.77
N ARG A 290 -2.16 5.67 8.79
CA ARG A 290 -1.20 5.35 7.72
C ARG A 290 0.08 4.76 8.28
N TYR A 291 0.09 3.44 8.49
CA TYR A 291 1.25 2.72 9.01
C TYR A 291 2.15 2.19 7.90
N VAL A 292 3.45 2.12 8.18
CA VAL A 292 4.44 1.51 7.29
C VAL A 292 4.89 0.18 7.88
N ALA A 293 4.57 -0.91 7.19
CA ALA A 293 5.06 -2.25 7.49
C ALA A 293 6.36 -2.51 6.73
N ILE A 294 7.36 -3.02 7.44
CA ILE A 294 8.66 -3.38 6.89
C ILE A 294 8.81 -4.89 7.06
N THR A 295 8.90 -5.62 5.95
CA THR A 295 9.13 -7.07 5.93
C THR A 295 10.55 -7.36 5.48
N VAL A 296 11.19 -8.34 6.11
CA VAL A 296 12.45 -8.91 5.65
C VAL A 296 12.10 -10.23 4.98
N GLY A 297 12.28 -10.31 3.67
CA GLY A 297 11.91 -11.51 2.93
C GLY A 297 12.57 -11.61 1.58
N SER A 298 12.54 -12.81 1.01
CA SER A 298 12.86 -13.02 -0.41
C SER A 298 11.92 -12.16 -1.25
N SER A 299 12.47 -11.33 -2.12
CA SER A 299 11.74 -10.53 -3.12
C SER A 299 10.73 -11.34 -3.92
N SER A 300 10.91 -12.67 -4.01
CA SER A 300 10.03 -13.62 -4.70
C SER A 300 8.61 -13.73 -4.13
N LYS A 301 8.35 -13.29 -2.88
CA LYS A 301 7.04 -13.45 -2.22
C LYS A 301 6.05 -12.30 -2.47
N GLY A 302 6.54 -11.10 -2.80
CA GLY A 302 5.70 -9.94 -3.08
C GLY A 302 5.27 -9.84 -4.54
N LEU A 303 4.32 -8.96 -4.86
CA LEU A 303 3.95 -8.66 -6.26
C LEU A 303 5.05 -7.92 -7.04
N GLN A 304 6.10 -7.48 -6.35
CA GLN A 304 7.23 -6.78 -6.95
C GLN A 304 8.01 -7.74 -7.84
N MET A 305 8.50 -7.25 -8.99
CA MET A 305 9.32 -8.00 -9.95
C MET A 305 8.60 -9.12 -10.74
N LEU A 306 7.27 -9.22 -10.69
CA LEU A 306 6.55 -10.15 -11.57
C LEU A 306 6.47 -9.62 -13.00
N PRO A 307 6.66 -10.47 -14.03
CA PRO A 307 6.47 -10.07 -15.42
C PRO A 307 4.98 -10.01 -15.76
N PHE A 308 4.33 -8.88 -15.47
CA PHE A 308 2.94 -8.63 -15.90
C PHE A 308 2.83 -8.49 -17.42
N PHE A 309 3.89 -7.95 -18.04
CA PHE A 309 4.03 -7.74 -19.46
C PHE A 309 5.05 -8.73 -20.04
N GLY A 310 4.85 -9.14 -21.30
CA GLY A 310 5.75 -10.08 -21.98
C GLY A 310 7.22 -9.62 -21.94
N ALA A 311 8.15 -10.57 -22.07
CA ALA A 311 9.59 -10.35 -21.98
C ALA A 311 10.09 -9.21 -22.90
N GLU A 312 9.46 -9.02 -24.05
CA GLU A 312 9.77 -7.96 -25.01
C GLU A 312 9.56 -6.55 -24.44
N ARG A 313 8.58 -6.37 -23.56
CA ARG A 313 8.27 -5.05 -22.97
C ARG A 313 9.20 -4.72 -21.82
N THR A 314 9.53 -5.70 -20.99
CA THR A 314 10.51 -5.56 -19.90
C THR A 314 11.92 -5.27 -20.44
N ALA A 315 12.28 -5.80 -21.61
CA ALA A 315 13.56 -5.49 -22.28
C ALA A 315 13.63 -4.06 -22.85
N SER A 316 12.48 -3.41 -23.10
CA SER A 316 12.40 -2.08 -23.72
C SER A 316 12.43 -0.91 -22.72
N LEU A 317 12.33 -1.18 -21.42
CA LEU A 317 12.40 -0.14 -20.40
C LEU A 317 13.84 0.37 -20.25
N PRO A 318 14.10 1.69 -20.35
CA PRO A 318 15.44 2.24 -20.19
C PRO A 318 16.04 1.80 -18.85
N ASN A 319 17.29 1.33 -18.86
CA ASN A 319 18.11 1.08 -17.67
C ASN A 319 17.66 -0.05 -16.71
N GLY A 320 16.94 -1.07 -17.20
CA GLY A 320 16.60 -2.22 -16.35
C GLY A 320 15.64 -1.87 -15.20
N ILE A 321 14.80 -0.84 -15.40
CA ILE A 321 13.76 -0.47 -14.45
C ILE A 321 12.80 -1.66 -14.30
N ALA A 322 12.84 -2.28 -13.14
CA ALA A 322 11.89 -3.32 -12.81
C ALA A 322 10.54 -2.69 -12.47
N MET A 323 9.48 -3.13 -13.15
CA MET A 323 8.12 -2.73 -12.81
C MET A 323 7.77 -3.29 -11.43
N ARG A 324 7.39 -2.39 -10.53
CA ARG A 324 6.84 -2.76 -9.21
C ARG A 324 5.33 -2.74 -9.31
N ALA A 325 4.70 -3.88 -9.03
CA ALA A 325 3.27 -3.93 -8.78
C ALA A 325 3.00 -3.92 -7.27
N GLU A 326 1.88 -3.31 -6.91
CA GLU A 326 1.33 -3.31 -5.57
C GLU A 326 -0.16 -3.68 -5.62
N ALA A 327 -0.62 -4.41 -4.61
CA ALA A 327 -2.05 -4.61 -4.41
C ALA A 327 -2.63 -3.38 -3.73
N VAL A 328 -3.57 -2.72 -4.39
CA VAL A 328 -4.25 -1.54 -3.85
C VAL A 328 -5.58 -1.94 -3.22
N TYR A 329 -5.80 -1.49 -2.00
CA TYR A 329 -7.02 -1.75 -1.24
C TYR A 329 -7.73 -0.44 -0.92
N GLY A 330 -9.05 -0.52 -0.85
CA GLY A 330 -9.90 0.57 -0.40
C GLY A 330 -11.14 0.01 0.29
N PRO A 331 -11.82 0.82 1.11
CA PRO A 331 -13.03 0.41 1.84
C PRO A 331 -14.20 0.06 0.90
N THR A 332 -14.14 0.52 -0.35
CA THR A 332 -15.08 0.20 -1.42
C THR A 332 -14.31 -0.06 -2.73
N LEU A 333 -14.92 -0.75 -3.69
CA LEU A 333 -14.33 -0.97 -5.00
C LEU A 333 -13.98 0.35 -5.73
N PRO A 334 -14.85 1.38 -5.76
CA PRO A 334 -14.48 2.68 -6.30
C PRO A 334 -13.29 3.33 -5.58
N ALA A 335 -13.22 3.27 -4.25
CA ALA A 335 -12.11 3.84 -3.49
C ALA A 335 -10.79 3.13 -3.80
N ALA A 336 -10.81 1.80 -3.93
CA ALA A 336 -9.65 1.01 -4.33
C ALA A 336 -9.19 1.37 -5.75
N LEU A 337 -10.13 1.52 -6.69
CA LEU A 337 -9.82 1.92 -8.06
C LEU A 337 -9.25 3.34 -8.12
N ARG A 338 -9.84 4.30 -7.40
CA ARG A 338 -9.36 5.69 -7.31
C ARG A 338 -7.94 5.74 -6.75
N ALA A 339 -7.66 4.94 -5.71
CA ALA A 339 -6.32 4.82 -5.15
C ALA A 339 -5.34 4.22 -6.17
N ALA A 340 -5.73 3.16 -6.90
CA ALA A 340 -4.89 2.54 -7.92
C ALA A 340 -4.58 3.51 -9.07
N GLN A 341 -5.59 4.24 -9.54
CA GLN A 341 -5.41 5.29 -10.54
C GLN A 341 -4.49 6.39 -10.02
N TRP A 342 -4.72 6.88 -8.80
CA TRP A 342 -3.88 7.92 -8.21
C TRP A 342 -2.42 7.49 -8.06
N ARG A 343 -2.14 6.24 -7.68
CA ARG A 343 -0.78 5.67 -7.61
C ARG A 343 -0.10 5.66 -8.97
N CYS A 344 -0.83 5.27 -10.01
CA CYS A 344 -0.30 5.28 -11.36
C CYS A 344 -0.19 6.74 -11.93
N ILE A 345 -1.00 7.72 -11.48
CA ILE A 345 -0.89 9.14 -11.92
C ILE A 345 0.25 9.86 -11.19
N SER A 346 0.33 9.70 -9.87
CA SER A 346 1.31 10.38 -9.00
C SER A 346 2.75 9.99 -9.33
N SER A 347 2.98 8.80 -9.88
CA SER A 347 4.28 8.39 -10.41
C SER A 347 4.64 9.03 -11.75
N LEU A 348 3.67 9.59 -12.49
CA LEU A 348 3.79 9.97 -13.90
C LEU A 348 3.46 11.45 -14.22
N GLY A 349 3.00 12.23 -13.25
CA GLY A 349 2.73 13.66 -13.39
C GLY A 349 1.56 14.05 -14.30
N ASN A 350 0.84 13.10 -14.93
CA ASN A 350 -0.35 13.40 -15.76
C ASN A 350 -1.28 12.17 -15.95
N GLN A 351 -2.59 12.40 -15.81
CA GLN A 351 -3.67 11.40 -15.98
C GLN A 351 -3.78 10.82 -17.41
N ALA A 352 -3.39 11.58 -18.44
CA ALA A 352 -3.40 11.09 -19.83
C ALA A 352 -2.40 9.95 -20.07
N ASN A 353 -1.29 9.91 -19.32
CA ASN A 353 -0.27 8.86 -19.45
C ASN A 353 -0.71 7.52 -18.83
N LEU A 354 -1.64 7.57 -17.88
CA LEU A 354 -2.24 6.41 -17.23
C LEU A 354 -2.99 5.51 -18.21
N LEU A 355 -3.84 6.15 -19.02
CA LEU A 355 -4.78 5.48 -19.92
C LEU A 355 -4.11 5.03 -21.22
N ALA A 356 -2.96 5.64 -21.53
CA ALA A 356 -2.08 5.26 -22.62
C ALA A 356 -1.05 4.18 -22.24
N ASN A 357 -1.03 3.71 -20.97
CA ASN A 357 -0.18 2.62 -20.48
C ASN A 357 1.33 2.79 -20.74
N LYS A 358 1.82 4.03 -20.89
CA LYS A 358 3.19 4.28 -21.37
C LYS A 358 4.29 4.03 -20.33
N THR A 359 3.96 4.08 -19.04
CA THR A 359 4.96 4.02 -17.95
C THR A 359 4.41 3.44 -16.62
N GLY A 360 3.16 2.95 -16.60
CA GLY A 360 2.48 2.32 -15.47
C GLY A 360 0.99 2.10 -15.76
N GLY A 361 0.35 1.12 -15.12
CA GLY A 361 -1.05 0.76 -15.38
C GLY A 361 -1.67 -0.14 -14.31
N ILE A 362 -2.99 -0.32 -14.37
CA ILE A 362 -3.73 -1.23 -13.49
C ILE A 362 -3.91 -2.55 -14.22
N ALA A 363 -3.46 -3.65 -13.61
CA ALA A 363 -3.43 -4.96 -14.25
C ALA A 363 -4.85 -5.46 -14.62
N SER A 364 -5.04 -5.74 -15.89
CA SER A 364 -6.17 -6.47 -16.47
C SER A 364 -6.13 -7.96 -16.14
N LEU A 365 -7.20 -8.70 -16.44
CA LEU A 365 -7.29 -10.13 -16.12
C LEU A 365 -6.20 -10.96 -16.83
N PRO A 366 -5.91 -10.76 -18.14
CA PRO A 366 -4.81 -11.44 -18.81
C PRO A 366 -3.45 -11.18 -18.16
N GLU A 367 -3.19 -9.94 -17.71
CA GLU A 367 -1.94 -9.58 -17.04
C GLU A 367 -1.81 -10.25 -15.67
N LEU A 368 -2.90 -10.29 -14.88
CA LEU A 368 -2.92 -11.03 -13.62
C LEU A 368 -2.71 -12.53 -13.83
N MET A 369 -3.29 -13.12 -14.88
CA MET A 369 -3.09 -14.53 -15.22
C MET A 369 -1.64 -14.83 -15.60
N ARG A 370 -1.01 -13.98 -16.42
CA ARG A 370 0.42 -14.09 -16.75
C ARG A 370 1.29 -13.98 -15.51
N ALA A 371 0.99 -13.01 -14.64
CA ALA A 371 1.71 -12.85 -13.38
C ALA A 371 1.60 -14.08 -12.48
N ARG A 372 0.42 -14.73 -12.42
CA ARG A 372 0.25 -16.02 -11.70
C ARG A 372 1.13 -17.12 -12.28
N VAL A 373 1.12 -17.31 -13.59
CA VAL A 373 1.94 -18.35 -14.24
C VAL A 373 3.43 -18.16 -13.97
N ALA A 374 3.89 -16.90 -13.93
CA ALA A 374 5.30 -16.58 -13.67
C ALA A 374 5.69 -16.60 -12.17
N ALA A 375 4.72 -16.50 -11.26
CA ALA A 375 4.98 -16.38 -9.83
C ALA A 375 5.05 -17.76 -9.14
N PRO A 376 5.93 -17.94 -8.14
CA PRO A 376 5.88 -19.12 -7.28
C PRO A 376 4.59 -19.15 -6.46
N PHE A 377 4.09 -20.34 -6.08
CA PHE A 377 2.80 -20.50 -5.38
C PHE A 377 2.71 -19.78 -4.01
N ASP A 378 3.84 -19.48 -3.38
CA ASP A 378 3.89 -18.72 -2.13
C ASP A 378 3.81 -17.19 -2.34
N ASN A 379 3.74 -16.73 -3.59
CA ASN A 379 3.57 -15.32 -3.92
C ASN A 379 2.16 -14.79 -3.61
N GLU A 380 2.06 -13.50 -3.29
CA GLU A 380 0.78 -12.83 -3.03
C GLU A 380 -0.27 -12.99 -4.16
N VAL A 381 0.15 -13.09 -5.43
CA VAL A 381 -0.78 -13.22 -6.57
C VAL A 381 -1.61 -14.51 -6.53
N TRP A 382 -1.09 -15.56 -5.89
CA TRP A 382 -1.77 -16.83 -5.67
C TRP A 382 -2.59 -16.85 -4.38
N ASN A 383 -2.07 -16.21 -3.34
CA ASN A 383 -2.64 -16.26 -1.99
C ASN A 383 -3.72 -15.21 -1.73
N ARG A 384 -4.03 -14.36 -2.71
CA ARG A 384 -5.01 -13.29 -2.58
C ARG A 384 -6.09 -13.33 -3.67
N ARG A 385 -7.29 -12.90 -3.30
CA ARG A 385 -8.33 -12.53 -4.26
C ARG A 385 -7.97 -11.15 -4.81
N LEU A 386 -7.81 -11.07 -6.12
CA LEU A 386 -7.47 -9.84 -6.83
C LEU A 386 -8.61 -9.46 -7.76
N THR A 387 -8.87 -8.17 -7.87
CA THR A 387 -9.79 -7.61 -8.85
C THR A 387 -8.98 -7.09 -10.03
N ALA A 388 -9.38 -7.46 -11.23
CA ALA A 388 -8.73 -7.04 -12.46
C ALA A 388 -9.31 -5.73 -13.00
N PHE A 389 -8.49 -4.98 -13.75
CA PHE A 389 -8.96 -3.88 -14.60
C PHE A 389 -9.56 -4.43 -15.90
N SER A 390 -10.62 -5.22 -15.75
CA SER A 390 -11.39 -5.83 -16.83
C SER A 390 -12.84 -5.88 -16.41
N ASP A 391 -13.75 -5.68 -17.36
CA ASP A 391 -15.18 -5.80 -17.12
C ASP A 391 -15.83 -6.73 -18.14
N GLN A 392 -17.03 -7.18 -17.79
CA GLN A 392 -17.87 -8.02 -18.62
C GLN A 392 -19.29 -7.47 -18.58
N SER A 393 -19.87 -7.27 -19.75
CA SER A 393 -21.20 -6.72 -19.93
C SER A 393 -22.03 -7.64 -20.82
N ILE A 394 -23.31 -7.80 -20.50
CA ILE A 394 -24.28 -8.43 -21.41
C ILE A 394 -25.06 -7.29 -22.05
N VAL A 395 -25.07 -7.24 -23.38
CA VAL A 395 -25.73 -6.17 -24.14
C VAL A 395 -26.54 -6.73 -25.29
N HIS A 396 -27.45 -5.90 -25.82
CA HIS A 396 -28.19 -6.19 -27.04
C HIS A 396 -27.59 -5.38 -28.18
N THR A 397 -27.36 -6.03 -29.30
CA THR A 397 -26.97 -5.39 -30.55
C THR A 397 -28.18 -4.71 -31.21
N ALA A 398 -27.94 -3.93 -32.27
CA ALA A 398 -29.01 -3.25 -33.00
C ALA A 398 -29.98 -4.21 -33.71
N ASP A 399 -29.53 -5.42 -34.01
CA ASP A 399 -30.32 -6.54 -34.55
C ASP A 399 -30.88 -7.47 -33.45
N GLU A 400 -30.97 -6.96 -32.22
CA GLU A 400 -31.55 -7.65 -31.05
C GLU A 400 -30.83 -8.93 -30.62
N GLN A 401 -29.61 -9.19 -31.11
CA GLN A 401 -28.80 -10.30 -30.62
C GLN A 401 -28.23 -9.99 -29.24
N HIS A 402 -28.26 -10.99 -28.37
CA HIS A 402 -27.65 -10.90 -27.04
C HIS A 402 -26.19 -11.30 -27.16
N VAL A 403 -25.29 -10.44 -26.70
CA VAL A 403 -23.85 -10.71 -26.69
C VAL A 403 -23.23 -10.43 -25.33
N VAL A 404 -22.19 -11.18 -25.00
CA VAL A 404 -21.29 -10.92 -23.87
C VAL A 404 -20.08 -10.18 -24.40
N VAL A 405 -19.85 -8.97 -23.90
CA VAL A 405 -18.68 -8.15 -24.22
C VAL A 405 -17.75 -8.15 -23.01
N THR A 406 -16.53 -8.65 -23.19
CA THR A 406 -15.47 -8.59 -22.17
C THR A 406 -14.41 -7.60 -22.62
N VAL A 407 -14.10 -6.59 -21.81
CA VAL A 407 -13.03 -5.61 -22.11
C VAL A 407 -11.88 -5.77 -21.12
N HIS A 408 -10.67 -5.83 -21.66
CA HIS A 408 -9.43 -5.87 -20.89
C HIS A 408 -8.70 -4.53 -20.95
N GLY A 409 -8.11 -4.12 -19.83
CA GLY A 409 -7.37 -2.86 -19.73
C GLY A 409 -8.25 -1.62 -19.50
N GLY A 410 -9.40 -1.80 -18.83
CA GLY A 410 -10.31 -0.73 -18.43
C GLY A 410 -11.46 -0.46 -19.40
N GLY A 411 -12.65 -0.99 -19.10
CA GLY A 411 -13.88 -0.80 -19.87
C GLY A 411 -14.79 0.32 -19.34
N ILE A 412 -16.11 0.15 -19.39
CA ILE A 412 -17.09 1.15 -18.92
C ILE A 412 -16.93 1.43 -17.42
N TYR A 413 -16.59 0.41 -16.64
CA TYR A 413 -16.43 0.53 -15.19
C TYR A 413 -15.03 1.01 -14.76
N SER A 414 -14.21 1.48 -15.72
CA SER A 414 -12.88 2.02 -15.44
C SER A 414 -12.87 3.35 -14.68
N ARG A 415 -14.02 3.99 -14.50
CA ARG A 415 -14.15 5.25 -13.75
C ARG A 415 -14.72 4.97 -12.34
N PRO A 416 -14.01 5.38 -11.26
CA PRO A 416 -14.53 5.27 -9.90
C PRO A 416 -15.93 5.86 -9.74
N GLU A 417 -16.20 7.00 -10.36
CA GLU A 417 -17.49 7.69 -10.31
C GLU A 417 -18.61 6.83 -10.91
N ARG A 418 -18.32 6.10 -11.99
CA ARG A 418 -19.29 5.21 -12.63
C ARG A 418 -19.62 4.02 -11.74
N LEU A 419 -18.60 3.46 -11.07
CA LEU A 419 -18.80 2.40 -10.07
C LEU A 419 -19.60 2.93 -8.87
N GLU A 420 -19.32 4.14 -8.38
CA GLU A 420 -20.09 4.77 -7.29
C GLU A 420 -21.57 4.88 -7.67
N GLN A 421 -21.89 5.40 -8.86
CA GLN A 421 -23.27 5.48 -9.36
C GLN A 421 -23.97 4.12 -9.43
N THR A 422 -23.24 3.06 -9.77
CA THR A 422 -23.77 1.69 -9.79
C THR A 422 -24.01 1.15 -8.37
N PHE A 423 -23.11 1.41 -7.43
CA PHE A 423 -23.16 0.84 -6.07
C PHE A 423 -23.93 1.68 -5.06
N LEU A 424 -24.32 2.93 -5.37
CA LEU A 424 -25.14 3.78 -4.51
C LEU A 424 -26.61 3.31 -4.35
N MET A 425 -26.97 2.13 -4.88
CA MET A 425 -28.22 1.41 -4.60
C MET A 425 -29.50 2.23 -4.77
N ASP A 426 -29.60 3.03 -5.84
CA ASP A 426 -30.93 3.29 -6.39
C ASP A 426 -31.37 2.03 -7.16
N LEU A 427 -32.50 1.44 -6.80
CA LEU A 427 -33.09 0.30 -7.52
C LEU A 427 -33.25 0.59 -9.03
N GLN A 428 -33.20 1.86 -9.43
CA GLN A 428 -33.20 2.28 -10.82
C GLN A 428 -31.86 2.08 -11.54
N SER A 429 -30.70 2.08 -10.87
CA SER A 429 -29.38 2.03 -11.53
C SER A 429 -28.77 0.63 -11.67
N MET A 430 -29.30 -0.36 -10.96
CA MET A 430 -28.85 -1.75 -11.03
C MET A 430 -29.86 -2.63 -11.77
N THR A 431 -29.36 -3.61 -12.51
CA THR A 431 -30.13 -4.84 -12.73
C THR A 431 -30.34 -5.50 -11.36
N GLY A 432 -31.42 -6.24 -11.14
CA GLY A 432 -31.69 -6.94 -9.86
C GLY A 432 -30.65 -7.98 -9.43
N GLN A 433 -29.48 -8.01 -10.06
CA GLN A 433 -28.38 -8.97 -9.90
C GLN A 433 -27.02 -8.27 -9.68
N TYR A 434 -27.00 -7.05 -9.12
CA TYR A 434 -25.77 -6.31 -8.80
C TYR A 434 -24.87 -5.96 -10.00
N ALA A 435 -25.43 -5.90 -11.21
CA ALA A 435 -24.76 -5.34 -12.38
C ALA A 435 -25.33 -3.97 -12.72
N GLY A 436 -24.48 -2.99 -13.03
CA GLY A 436 -24.92 -1.65 -13.41
C GLY A 436 -25.65 -1.67 -14.76
N LYS A 437 -26.73 -0.89 -14.86
CA LYS A 437 -27.42 -0.69 -16.14
C LYS A 437 -26.55 0.15 -17.06
N LEU A 438 -26.48 -0.25 -18.33
CA LEU A 438 -25.87 0.53 -19.40
C LEU A 438 -26.97 1.28 -20.17
N SER A 439 -26.72 2.54 -20.48
CA SER A 439 -27.56 3.31 -21.40
C SER A 439 -27.40 2.81 -22.84
N PRO A 440 -28.37 3.06 -23.74
CA PRO A 440 -28.24 2.72 -25.16
C PRO A 440 -26.97 3.29 -25.82
N ASN A 441 -26.56 4.50 -25.40
CA ASN A 441 -25.34 5.12 -25.90
C ASN A 441 -24.09 4.39 -25.39
N GLU A 442 -24.03 4.03 -24.10
CA GLU A 442 -22.92 3.23 -23.55
C GLU A 442 -22.81 1.87 -24.24
N VAL A 443 -23.93 1.23 -24.58
CA VAL A 443 -23.94 -0.02 -25.35
C VAL A 443 -23.38 0.18 -26.76
N SER A 444 -23.85 1.20 -27.47
CA SER A 444 -23.37 1.53 -28.82
C SER A 444 -21.88 1.86 -28.83
N ASP A 445 -21.41 2.63 -27.85
CA ASP A 445 -20.00 2.98 -27.69
C ASP A 445 -19.15 1.75 -27.38
N LEU A 446 -19.58 0.91 -26.45
CA LEU A 446 -18.88 -0.32 -26.08
C LEU A 446 -18.72 -1.28 -27.27
N LEU A 447 -19.79 -1.51 -28.04
CA LEU A 447 -19.76 -2.37 -29.22
C LEU A 447 -18.85 -1.80 -30.32
N ALA A 448 -18.72 -0.49 -30.39
CA ALA A 448 -17.78 0.18 -31.29
C ALA A 448 -16.36 0.33 -30.71
N GLY A 449 -16.09 -0.23 -29.52
CA GLY A 449 -14.81 -0.13 -28.84
C GLY A 449 -14.47 1.28 -28.35
N ARG A 450 -15.44 2.18 -28.23
CA ARG A 450 -15.28 3.53 -27.64
C ARG A 450 -15.47 3.44 -26.13
N LEU A 451 -14.49 3.93 -25.38
CA LEU A 451 -14.46 3.84 -23.92
C LEU A 451 -14.73 5.20 -23.26
N PRO A 452 -15.19 5.25 -22.00
CA PRO A 452 -15.56 6.50 -21.35
C PRO A 452 -14.43 7.53 -21.31
N ASP A 453 -13.19 7.07 -21.23
CA ASP A 453 -11.97 7.88 -21.22
C ASP A 453 -11.65 8.55 -22.57
N GLY A 454 -12.48 8.35 -23.59
CA GLY A 454 -12.33 8.89 -24.94
C GLY A 454 -11.43 8.07 -25.85
N SER A 455 -10.85 6.97 -25.35
CA SER A 455 -10.03 6.07 -26.16
C SER A 455 -10.88 5.11 -27.00
N THR A 456 -10.25 4.57 -28.05
CA THR A 456 -10.80 3.48 -28.85
C THR A 456 -9.92 2.24 -28.73
N ILE A 457 -10.56 1.09 -28.68
CA ILE A 457 -9.90 -0.22 -28.59
C ILE A 457 -10.38 -1.15 -29.70
N PRO A 458 -9.54 -2.10 -30.16
CA PRO A 458 -10.00 -3.11 -31.09
C PRO A 458 -10.97 -4.08 -30.41
N MET A 459 -12.05 -4.37 -31.12
CA MET A 459 -13.07 -5.34 -30.73
C MET A 459 -12.94 -6.58 -31.61
N TYR A 460 -12.80 -7.74 -30.99
CA TYR A 460 -12.69 -9.03 -31.67
C TYR A 460 -13.95 -9.84 -31.42
N THR A 461 -14.51 -10.46 -32.44
CA THR A 461 -15.44 -11.57 -32.22
C THR A 461 -14.69 -12.72 -31.53
N TYR A 462 -15.41 -13.58 -30.81
CA TYR A 462 -14.81 -14.74 -30.15
C TYR A 462 -14.01 -15.62 -31.12
N GLU A 463 -14.48 -15.76 -32.36
CA GLU A 463 -13.78 -16.52 -33.39
C GLU A 463 -12.47 -15.87 -33.84
N GLN A 464 -12.47 -14.56 -34.06
CA GLN A 464 -11.25 -13.80 -34.37
C GLN A 464 -10.26 -13.86 -33.21
N PHE A 465 -10.74 -13.72 -31.98
CA PHE A 465 -9.92 -13.81 -30.78
C PHE A 465 -9.32 -15.21 -30.60
N ARG A 466 -10.08 -16.27 -30.89
CA ARG A 466 -9.59 -17.65 -30.85
C ARG A 466 -8.53 -17.91 -31.93
N ALA A 467 -8.71 -17.34 -33.12
CA ALA A 467 -7.81 -17.52 -34.26
C ALA A 467 -6.51 -16.71 -34.15
N SER A 468 -6.45 -15.66 -33.31
CA SER A 468 -5.29 -14.76 -33.22
C SER A 468 -4.08 -15.35 -32.47
N GLU A 469 -4.10 -16.64 -32.10
CA GLU A 469 -3.07 -17.35 -31.32
C GLU A 469 -2.61 -16.61 -30.04
N ALA A 470 -3.40 -15.64 -29.55
CA ALA A 470 -3.10 -14.73 -28.44
C ALA A 470 -1.80 -13.90 -28.54
N SER A 471 -1.01 -14.05 -29.61
CA SER A 471 0.22 -13.30 -29.82
C SER A 471 -0.07 -11.96 -30.52
N GLY A 472 0.40 -10.85 -29.95
CA GLY A 472 0.25 -9.52 -30.54
C GLY A 472 -1.06 -8.78 -30.27
N LEU A 473 -1.89 -9.26 -29.32
CA LEU A 473 -3.02 -8.45 -28.84
C LEU A 473 -2.50 -7.18 -28.14
N PRO A 474 -3.15 -6.02 -28.36
CA PRO A 474 -2.79 -4.81 -27.64
C PRO A 474 -3.15 -4.92 -26.16
N ASP A 475 -2.61 -4.02 -25.33
CA ASP A 475 -2.90 -4.00 -23.89
C ASP A 475 -4.39 -3.86 -23.55
N ARG A 476 -5.11 -3.13 -24.41
CA ARG A 476 -6.54 -2.88 -24.27
C ARG A 476 -7.26 -3.42 -25.49
N TYR A 477 -8.22 -4.30 -25.27
CA TYR A 477 -9.03 -4.91 -26.32
C TYR A 477 -10.34 -5.43 -25.75
N GLY A 478 -11.34 -5.61 -26.62
CA GLY A 478 -12.61 -6.20 -26.28
C GLY A 478 -12.83 -7.51 -27.04
N VAL A 479 -13.57 -8.43 -26.41
CA VAL A 479 -14.02 -9.69 -27.02
C VAL A 479 -15.54 -9.75 -26.96
N ILE A 480 -16.17 -9.94 -28.11
CA ILE A 480 -17.61 -10.11 -28.27
C ILE A 480 -17.91 -11.59 -28.48
N MET A 481 -18.69 -12.16 -27.58
CA MET A 481 -19.11 -13.56 -27.59
C MET A 481 -20.62 -13.63 -27.69
N ASP A 482 -21.14 -14.57 -28.46
CA ASP A 482 -22.56 -14.91 -28.48
C ASP A 482 -23.05 -15.30 -27.07
N PHE A 483 -24.20 -14.77 -26.65
CA PHE A 483 -24.71 -14.99 -25.30
C PHE A 483 -25.15 -16.44 -25.05
N ASP A 484 -25.70 -17.13 -26.05
CA ASP A 484 -26.13 -18.52 -25.89
C ASP A 484 -24.93 -19.46 -25.76
N MET A 485 -23.86 -19.19 -26.51
CA MET A 485 -22.57 -19.84 -26.30
C MET A 485 -22.03 -19.60 -24.89
N ALA A 486 -22.13 -18.37 -24.39
CA ALA A 486 -21.69 -18.05 -23.04
C ALA A 486 -22.50 -18.77 -21.96
N LYS A 487 -23.81 -18.79 -22.13
CA LYS A 487 -24.78 -19.43 -21.24
C LYS A 487 -24.65 -20.95 -21.21
N ALA A 488 -24.23 -21.57 -22.32
CA ALA A 488 -23.96 -23.00 -22.40
C ALA A 488 -22.69 -23.43 -21.62
N SER A 489 -21.85 -22.48 -21.21
CA SER A 489 -20.64 -22.76 -20.44
C SER A 489 -20.98 -23.20 -19.00
N PRO A 490 -20.24 -24.17 -18.43
CA PRO A 490 -20.47 -24.59 -17.04
C PRO A 490 -20.12 -23.46 -16.06
N ARG A 491 -20.94 -23.32 -14.99
CA ARG A 491 -20.73 -22.37 -13.90
C ARG A 491 -20.38 -23.11 -12.60
N GLY A 492 -19.43 -22.57 -11.85
CA GLY A 492 -19.02 -23.09 -10.54
C GLY A 492 -17.68 -23.81 -10.59
N ASN A 493 -17.46 -24.73 -9.66
CA ASN A 493 -16.24 -25.54 -9.62
C ASN A 493 -16.30 -26.59 -10.72
N VAL A 494 -15.44 -26.46 -11.73
CA VAL A 494 -15.33 -27.39 -12.87
C VAL A 494 -13.99 -28.11 -12.77
N SER A 495 -13.95 -29.40 -13.13
CA SER A 495 -12.70 -30.16 -13.14
C SER A 495 -11.74 -29.57 -14.17
N LEU A 496 -10.45 -29.46 -13.86
CA LEU A 496 -9.43 -29.06 -14.83
C LEU A 496 -9.42 -29.97 -16.07
N CYS A 497 -9.78 -31.25 -15.90
CA CYS A 497 -9.88 -32.20 -17.01
C CYS A 497 -10.98 -31.83 -18.01
N ASP A 498 -12.09 -31.26 -17.52
CA ASP A 498 -13.18 -30.79 -18.39
C ASP A 498 -12.77 -29.53 -19.17
N LEU A 499 -11.84 -28.73 -18.63
CA LEU A 499 -11.30 -27.54 -19.28
C LEU A 499 -10.30 -27.88 -20.41
N SER A 500 -9.49 -28.92 -20.23
CA SER A 500 -8.48 -29.34 -21.22
C SER A 500 -9.06 -30.03 -22.47
N CYS A 501 -10.33 -30.45 -22.43
CA CYS A 501 -10.98 -31.21 -23.51
C CYS A 501 -11.65 -30.34 -24.60
N GLY A 502 -11.32 -29.04 -24.69
CA GLY A 502 -11.66 -28.19 -25.84
C GLY A 502 -13.11 -27.67 -25.88
N LYS A 503 -13.85 -27.69 -24.77
CA LYS A 503 -15.16 -27.02 -24.70
C LYS A 503 -14.97 -25.52 -24.48
N PRO A 504 -15.69 -24.63 -25.20
CA PRO A 504 -15.63 -23.18 -24.96
C PRO A 504 -16.14 -22.85 -23.55
N LEU A 505 -15.42 -21.97 -22.84
CA LEU A 505 -15.77 -21.51 -21.50
C LEU A 505 -15.92 -20.00 -21.44
N THR A 506 -16.88 -19.58 -20.62
CA THR A 506 -17.07 -18.18 -20.20
C THR A 506 -16.88 -18.09 -18.70
N LEU A 507 -15.91 -17.29 -18.26
CA LEU A 507 -15.66 -17.02 -16.84
C LEU A 507 -16.67 -16.00 -16.32
N LEU A 508 -17.70 -16.48 -15.61
CA LEU A 508 -18.57 -15.64 -14.76
C LEU A 508 -18.13 -15.79 -13.30
N THR A 509 -17.63 -14.71 -12.71
CA THR A 509 -17.12 -14.71 -11.34
C THR A 509 -18.26 -14.72 -10.31
N SER A 510 -18.51 -15.88 -9.71
CA SER A 510 -19.08 -15.97 -8.36
C SER A 510 -18.46 -17.18 -7.65
N ALA A 511 -17.70 -16.96 -6.58
CA ALA A 511 -17.19 -18.04 -5.74
C ALA A 511 -17.42 -17.73 -4.25
N VAL A 512 -18.37 -18.46 -3.68
CA VAL A 512 -18.23 -19.01 -2.33
C VAL A 512 -17.76 -20.45 -2.53
N ILE A 513 -16.70 -20.90 -1.83
CA ILE A 513 -16.60 -22.22 -1.19
C ILE A 513 -15.23 -22.42 -0.51
N SER A 514 -15.35 -23.05 0.67
CA SER A 514 -14.42 -23.67 1.62
C SER A 514 -13.32 -24.57 1.04
N PRO A 515 -12.19 -24.82 1.76
CA PRO A 515 -11.12 -25.70 1.28
C PRO A 515 -11.45 -27.17 1.56
N LEU A 516 -11.36 -28.02 0.53
CA LEU A 516 -11.19 -29.45 0.70
C LEU A 516 -10.11 -29.96 -0.23
N GLN A 517 -8.97 -30.32 0.37
CA GLN A 517 -7.97 -31.20 -0.21
C GLN A 517 -8.59 -32.59 -0.41
N LYS A 518 -8.48 -33.15 -1.61
CA LYS A 518 -8.33 -34.60 -1.78
C LYS A 518 -7.58 -34.93 -3.07
N THR A 519 -6.49 -35.66 -2.83
CA THR A 519 -5.59 -36.41 -3.70
C THR A 519 -6.19 -37.02 -4.97
N CYS A 520 -5.55 -36.79 -6.12
CA CYS A 520 -5.58 -37.70 -7.26
C CYS A 520 -4.35 -38.62 -7.17
N ALA A 521 -4.58 -39.89 -6.87
CA ALA A 521 -3.61 -40.96 -7.05
C ALA A 521 -4.20 -41.99 -8.00
N ASN A 522 -3.36 -42.43 -8.94
CA ASN A 522 -3.41 -43.66 -9.74
C ASN A 522 -4.56 -43.81 -10.75
N THR A 523 -4.22 -43.78 -12.04
CA THR A 523 -4.08 -45.03 -12.84
C THR A 523 -3.46 -44.74 -14.20
N ILE A 524 -2.37 -45.43 -14.51
CA ILE A 524 -1.83 -45.70 -15.86
C ILE A 524 -1.63 -47.23 -15.91
N PRO A 525 -1.83 -47.87 -17.06
CA PRO A 525 -0.88 -48.83 -17.59
C PRO A 525 -0.05 -48.23 -18.73
#